data_AF-A0A7X7FDJ3-F1
#
_entry.id   AF-A0A7X7FDJ3-F1
#
_cell.length_a   1.000
_cell.length_b   1.000
_cell.length_c   1.000
_cell.angle_alpha   90.00
_cell.angle_beta   90.00
_cell.angle_gamma   90.00
#
_symmetry.space_group_name_H-M   'P 1'
#
loop_
_entity.id
_entity.type
_entity.pdbx_description
1 polymer ?
#
loop_
_entity_poly.entity_id
_entity_poly.type
_entity_poly.pdbx_seq_one_letter_code
_entity_poly.pdbx_strand_id
1 'polypeptide(L)'
;MSEYDETNRAATQTGALPEDIAQALRRYVAIQRESAALQEERYRLRDQIAAYMARQGAATLTPEVDGSRMVVRNYVKTVVEYNEAVLKARLGQDYRLILWPDPDKIKKNLSKATPLLMPILDEIGSPSPEAVKAAIASGKLRKEQFDGAFERRQTQTFSISRERGPGVREDGGAYDVGDGESEA
;
A
#
# COMPACT_ATOMS: atom_id res chain seq x y z
N MET A 1 -29.45 8.39 14.56
CA MET A 1 -28.81 7.17 15.09
C MET A 1 -28.60 6.24 13.90
N SER A 2 -27.34 5.89 13.61
CA SER A 2 -26.93 5.24 12.37
C SER A 2 -26.99 3.72 12.53
N GLU A 3 -27.94 3.06 11.85
CA GLU A 3 -28.02 1.59 11.73
C GLU A 3 -26.81 0.97 10.97
N TYR A 4 -25.81 1.78 10.57
CA TYR A 4 -24.63 1.31 9.84
C TYR A 4 -23.41 1.02 10.72
N ASP A 5 -23.42 1.34 12.02
CA ASP A 5 -22.27 1.09 12.92
C ASP A 5 -22.41 -0.16 13.81
N GLU A 6 -23.59 -0.80 13.84
CA GLU A 6 -23.84 -1.93 14.75
C GLU A 6 -23.48 -3.31 14.20
N THR A 7 -23.13 -3.44 12.92
CA THR A 7 -23.03 -4.77 12.28
C THR A 7 -21.65 -5.44 12.29
N ASN A 8 -20.62 -4.85 12.91
CA ASN A 8 -19.25 -5.40 12.82
C ASN A 8 -18.50 -5.56 14.15
N ARG A 9 -19.21 -5.67 15.29
CA ARG A 9 -18.62 -6.30 16.48
C ARG A 9 -18.80 -7.82 16.39
N ALA A 10 -18.00 -8.46 15.52
CA ALA A 10 -17.87 -9.90 15.55
C ALA A 10 -17.30 -10.33 16.91
N ALA A 11 -17.88 -11.36 17.51
CA ALA A 11 -17.38 -11.95 18.74
C ALA A 11 -15.96 -12.46 18.52
N THR A 12 -15.02 -12.08 19.40
CA THR A 12 -13.69 -12.69 19.45
C THR A 12 -13.85 -14.12 19.93
N GLN A 13 -13.73 -15.08 19.02
CA GLN A 13 -13.70 -16.49 19.40
C GLN A 13 -12.30 -16.83 19.91
N THR A 14 -12.20 -17.10 21.20
CA THR A 14 -11.00 -17.63 21.85
C THR A 14 -11.27 -19.09 22.21
N GLY A 15 -10.46 -20.03 21.75
CA GLY A 15 -10.63 -21.45 22.05
C GLY A 15 -10.08 -22.38 20.98
N ALA A 16 -10.26 -23.68 21.20
CA ALA A 16 -9.87 -24.71 20.24
C ALA A 16 -10.65 -24.56 18.93
N LEU A 17 -9.93 -24.55 17.81
CA LEU A 17 -10.51 -24.52 16.48
C LEU A 17 -10.91 -25.93 16.05
N PRO A 18 -11.91 -26.06 15.15
CA PRO A 18 -12.09 -27.29 14.37
C PRO A 18 -10.76 -27.76 13.76
N GLU A 19 -10.49 -29.06 13.79
CA GLU A 19 -9.16 -29.59 13.44
C GLU A 19 -8.77 -29.32 11.97
N ASP A 20 -9.75 -29.29 11.06
CA ASP A 20 -9.56 -28.91 9.65
C ASP A 20 -9.06 -27.47 9.51
N ILE A 21 -9.64 -26.53 10.27
CA ILE A 21 -9.21 -25.13 10.31
C ILE A 21 -7.86 -24.99 11.01
N ALA A 22 -7.63 -25.73 12.10
CA ALA A 22 -6.35 -25.75 12.78
C ALA A 22 -5.24 -26.26 11.85
N GLN A 23 -5.50 -27.31 11.06
CA GLN A 23 -4.57 -27.84 10.06
C GLN A 23 -4.31 -26.83 8.94
N ALA A 24 -5.36 -26.17 8.43
CA ALA A 24 -5.23 -25.12 7.41
C ALA A 24 -4.35 -23.96 7.91
N LEU A 25 -4.57 -23.48 9.14
CA LEU A 25 -3.74 -22.42 9.74
C LEU A 25 -2.29 -22.87 9.97
N ARG A 26 -2.06 -24.10 10.44
CA ARG A 26 -0.69 -24.64 10.58
C ARG A 26 0.02 -24.67 9.22
N ARG A 27 -0.65 -25.13 8.16
CA ARG A 27 -0.07 -25.16 6.81
C ARG A 27 0.16 -23.75 6.27
N TYR A 28 -0.79 -22.84 6.47
CA TYR A 28 -0.65 -21.45 6.05
C TYR A 28 0.56 -20.77 6.72
N VAL A 29 0.74 -20.94 8.03
CA VAL A 29 1.90 -20.39 8.75
C VAL A 29 3.21 -21.06 8.32
N ALA A 30 3.20 -22.36 8.01
CA ALA A 30 4.36 -23.04 7.46
C ALA A 30 4.74 -22.45 6.09
N ILE A 31 3.76 -22.27 5.19
CA ILE A 31 3.97 -21.62 3.89
C ILE A 31 4.49 -20.20 4.07
N GLN A 32 3.97 -19.39 5.00
CA GLN A 32 4.52 -18.05 5.24
C GLN A 32 6.02 -18.08 5.58
N ARG A 33 6.48 -19.08 6.34
CA ARG A 33 7.91 -19.24 6.66
C ARG A 33 8.70 -19.71 5.45
N GLU A 34 8.19 -20.69 4.71
CA GLU A 34 8.79 -21.20 3.47
C GLU A 34 8.92 -20.06 2.44
N SER A 35 7.86 -19.27 2.24
CA SER A 35 7.85 -18.11 1.35
C SER A 35 8.83 -17.04 1.79
N ALA A 36 8.94 -16.74 3.10
CA ALA A 36 9.93 -15.80 3.61
C ALA A 36 11.37 -16.29 3.33
N ALA A 37 11.66 -17.56 3.58
CA ALA A 37 12.97 -18.16 3.30
C ALA A 37 13.29 -18.16 1.80
N LEU A 38 12.34 -18.54 0.95
CA LEU A 38 12.47 -18.50 -0.51
C LEU A 38 12.67 -17.07 -1.01
N GLN A 39 12.02 -16.08 -0.38
CA GLN A 39 12.20 -14.68 -0.71
C GLN A 39 13.61 -14.20 -0.39
N GLU A 40 14.14 -14.54 0.80
CA GLU A 40 15.51 -14.24 1.20
C GLU A 40 16.53 -14.90 0.24
N GLU A 41 16.30 -16.17 -0.11
CA GLU A 41 17.14 -16.88 -1.08
C GLU A 41 17.08 -16.23 -2.46
N ARG A 42 15.89 -15.86 -2.94
CA ARG A 42 15.71 -15.14 -4.20
C ARG A 42 16.46 -13.82 -4.21
N TYR A 43 16.44 -13.07 -3.10
CA TYR A 43 17.22 -11.84 -2.98
C TYR A 43 18.72 -12.11 -3.00
N ARG A 44 19.21 -13.12 -2.28
CA ARG A 44 20.62 -13.51 -2.30
C ARG A 44 21.10 -13.87 -3.71
N LEU A 45 20.32 -14.67 -4.44
CA LEU A 45 20.64 -15.05 -5.83
C LEU A 45 20.61 -13.84 -6.76
N ARG A 46 19.65 -12.94 -6.60
CA ARG A 46 19.59 -11.68 -7.36
C ARG A 46 20.85 -10.84 -7.12
N ASP A 47 21.29 -10.71 -5.88
CA ASP A 47 22.47 -9.92 -5.53
C ASP A 47 23.75 -10.56 -6.09
N GLN A 48 23.84 -11.89 -6.10
CA GLN A 48 24.92 -12.63 -6.76
C GLN A 48 24.96 -12.36 -8.27
N ILE A 49 23.80 -12.38 -8.94
CA ILE A 49 23.69 -12.06 -10.38
C ILE A 49 24.07 -10.61 -10.64
N ALA A 50 23.59 -9.67 -9.81
CA ALA A 50 23.92 -8.25 -9.92
C ALA A 50 25.44 -7.99 -9.75
N ALA A 51 26.07 -8.65 -8.78
CA ALA A 51 27.52 -8.55 -8.56
C ALA A 51 28.33 -9.14 -9.74
N TYR A 52 27.84 -10.20 -10.38
CA TYR A 52 28.44 -10.70 -11.61
C TYR A 52 28.30 -9.68 -12.75
N MET A 53 27.10 -9.16 -12.99
CA MET A 53 26.84 -8.14 -14.02
C MET A 53 27.72 -6.88 -13.83
N ALA A 54 27.86 -6.42 -12.58
CA ALA A 54 28.70 -5.27 -12.25
C ALA A 54 30.19 -5.53 -12.56
N ARG A 55 30.72 -6.72 -12.23
CA ARG A 55 32.09 -7.12 -12.59
C ARG A 55 32.33 -7.16 -14.10
N GLN A 56 31.30 -7.50 -14.87
CA GLN A 56 31.35 -7.53 -16.33
C GLN A 56 31.06 -6.17 -16.99
N GLY A 57 30.68 -5.15 -16.21
CA GLY A 57 30.21 -3.87 -16.75
C GLY A 57 28.94 -3.99 -17.61
N ALA A 58 28.17 -5.07 -17.45
CA ALA A 58 27.02 -5.38 -18.30
C ALA A 58 25.72 -4.84 -17.67
N ALA A 59 24.99 -4.00 -18.40
CA ALA A 59 23.65 -3.55 -17.99
C ALA A 59 22.56 -4.60 -18.31
N THR A 60 22.81 -5.51 -19.24
CA THR A 60 21.87 -6.56 -19.66
C THR A 60 22.63 -7.85 -20.00
N LEU A 61 22.08 -8.99 -19.59
CA LEU A 61 22.53 -10.33 -19.97
C LEU A 61 21.37 -11.10 -20.61
N THR A 62 21.66 -11.96 -21.60
CA THR A 62 20.68 -12.90 -22.14
C THR A 62 21.16 -14.35 -22.07
N PRO A 63 21.28 -14.95 -20.87
CA PRO A 63 21.79 -16.30 -20.73
C PRO A 63 20.75 -17.34 -21.20
N GLU A 64 21.22 -18.50 -21.60
CA GLU A 64 20.39 -19.70 -21.76
C GLU A 64 20.52 -20.55 -20.50
N VAL A 65 19.39 -20.87 -19.86
CA VAL A 65 19.31 -21.67 -18.63
C VAL A 65 18.24 -22.72 -18.86
N ASP A 66 18.59 -24.00 -18.75
CA ASP A 66 17.69 -25.15 -18.96
C ASP A 66 16.88 -25.06 -20.27
N GLY A 67 17.55 -24.68 -21.37
CA GLY A 67 16.95 -24.52 -22.69
C GLY A 67 16.04 -23.29 -22.84
N SER A 68 15.95 -22.44 -21.82
CA SER A 68 15.18 -21.20 -21.84
C SER A 68 16.12 -20.00 -21.92
N ARG A 69 15.91 -19.14 -22.91
CA ARG A 69 16.63 -17.87 -23.01
C ARG A 69 16.01 -16.86 -22.05
N MET A 70 16.79 -16.40 -21.08
CA MET A 70 16.37 -15.40 -20.11
C MET A 70 16.88 -14.01 -20.51
N VAL A 71 16.24 -12.96 -20.01
CA VAL A 71 16.73 -11.58 -20.10
C VAL A 71 16.87 -11.04 -18.69
N VAL A 72 18.10 -10.72 -18.28
CA VAL A 72 18.40 -10.13 -16.98
C VAL A 72 18.86 -8.71 -17.20
N ARG A 73 18.15 -7.73 -16.63
CA ARG A 73 18.49 -6.31 -16.70
C ARG A 73 18.83 -5.80 -15.32
N ASN A 74 19.94 -5.08 -15.21
CA ASN A 74 20.32 -4.41 -13.97
C ASN A 74 20.06 -2.92 -14.11
N TYR A 75 18.93 -2.47 -13.57
CA TYR A 75 18.59 -1.05 -13.50
C TYR A 75 19.11 -0.48 -12.20
N VAL A 76 20.23 0.24 -12.26
CA VAL A 76 20.71 1.02 -11.13
C VAL A 76 19.91 2.32 -11.11
N LYS A 77 18.96 2.43 -10.18
CA LYS A 77 18.26 3.69 -9.90
C LYS A 77 18.97 4.40 -8.75
N THR A 78 19.49 5.59 -9.00
CA THR A 78 19.93 6.47 -7.91
C THR A 78 18.69 7.00 -7.20
N VAL A 79 18.52 6.63 -5.93
CA VAL A 79 17.52 7.24 -5.05
C VAL A 79 18.22 8.35 -4.28
N VAL A 80 17.76 9.58 -4.44
CA VAL A 80 18.26 10.73 -3.67
C VAL A 80 17.22 11.08 -2.63
N GLU A 81 17.57 10.90 -1.36
CA GLU A 81 16.76 11.34 -0.24
C GLU A 81 17.26 12.68 0.26
N TYR A 82 16.35 13.65 0.35
CA TYR A 82 16.68 15.00 0.77
C TYR A 82 16.25 15.25 2.22
N ASN A 83 17.14 15.85 3.00
CA ASN A 83 16.75 16.44 4.28
C ASN A 83 16.00 17.76 4.03
N GLU A 84 14.67 17.70 4.05
CA GLU A 84 13.81 18.85 3.78
C GLU A 84 14.04 20.02 4.73
N ALA A 85 14.31 19.78 6.02
CA ALA A 85 14.54 20.85 6.98
C ALA A 85 15.82 21.64 6.62
N VAL A 86 16.89 20.94 6.26
CA VAL A 86 18.15 21.56 5.83
C VAL A 86 17.96 22.28 4.48
N LEU A 87 17.28 21.66 3.51
CA LEU A 87 17.02 22.29 2.21
C LEU A 87 16.18 23.56 2.37
N LYS A 88 15.12 23.51 3.16
CA LYS A 88 14.26 24.67 3.43
C LYS A 88 15.05 25.81 4.08
N ALA A 89 15.94 25.51 5.02
CA ALA A 89 16.79 26.52 5.67
C ALA A 89 17.78 27.15 4.70
N ARG A 90 18.35 26.37 3.75
CA ARG A 90 19.34 26.85 2.78
C ARG A 90 18.72 27.61 1.61
N LEU A 91 17.59 27.12 1.08
CA LEU A 91 16.95 27.67 -0.11
C LEU A 91 15.95 28.79 0.23
N GLY A 92 15.49 28.89 1.47
CA GLY A 92 14.57 29.95 1.89
C GLY A 92 13.30 29.96 1.03
N GLN A 93 13.07 31.06 0.31
CA GLN A 93 11.90 31.21 -0.56
C GLN A 93 11.98 30.34 -1.82
N ASP A 94 13.19 30.10 -2.33
CA ASP A 94 13.42 29.31 -3.56
C ASP A 94 13.11 27.83 -3.34
N TYR A 95 12.96 27.38 -2.09
CA TYR A 95 12.53 26.03 -1.76
C TYR A 95 11.22 25.65 -2.47
N ARG A 96 10.33 26.61 -2.73
CA ARG A 96 9.06 26.36 -3.44
C ARG A 96 9.23 25.94 -4.89
N LEU A 97 10.35 26.30 -5.54
CA LEU A 97 10.61 25.97 -6.94
C LEU A 97 10.88 24.48 -7.15
N ILE A 98 11.26 23.77 -6.10
CA ILE A 98 11.59 22.34 -6.14
C ILE A 98 10.51 21.46 -5.50
N LEU A 99 9.41 22.05 -5.02
CA LEU A 99 8.31 21.30 -4.45
C LEU A 99 7.41 20.75 -5.56
N TRP A 100 6.99 19.51 -5.38
CA TRP A 100 5.97 18.86 -6.20
C TRP A 100 4.79 18.44 -5.30
N PRO A 101 3.57 18.33 -5.83
CA PRO A 101 2.46 17.72 -5.11
C PRO A 101 2.83 16.37 -4.50
N ASP A 102 2.73 16.29 -3.17
CA ASP A 102 2.99 15.10 -2.36
C ASP A 102 1.64 14.61 -1.82
N PRO A 103 1.13 13.46 -2.30
CA PRO A 103 -0.19 12.95 -1.92
C PRO A 103 -0.37 12.78 -0.42
N ASP A 104 0.66 12.35 0.30
CA ASP A 104 0.59 12.12 1.75
C ASP A 104 0.52 13.43 2.52
N LYS A 105 1.33 14.42 2.12
CA LYS A 105 1.27 15.76 2.73
C LYS A 105 -0.02 16.48 2.37
N ILE A 106 -0.54 16.30 1.14
CA ILE A 106 -1.83 16.84 0.72
C ILE A 106 -2.96 16.22 1.55
N LYS A 107 -2.99 14.88 1.69
CA LYS A 107 -3.97 14.17 2.51
C LYS A 107 -3.98 14.68 3.96
N LYS A 108 -2.80 14.88 4.56
CA LYS A 108 -2.66 15.44 5.92
C LYS A 108 -3.16 16.89 6.03
N ASN A 109 -3.11 17.65 4.94
CA ASN A 109 -3.53 19.05 4.90
C ASN A 109 -4.82 19.26 4.07
N LEU A 110 -5.62 18.21 3.86
CA LEU A 110 -6.70 18.21 2.90
C LEU A 110 -7.72 19.30 3.20
N SER A 111 -8.07 19.53 4.47
CA SER A 111 -9.01 20.60 4.87
C SER A 111 -8.56 22.01 4.45
N LYS A 112 -7.25 22.25 4.38
CA LYS A 112 -6.68 23.52 3.90
C LYS A 112 -6.57 23.55 2.37
N ALA A 113 -6.36 22.40 1.75
CA ALA A 113 -6.24 22.28 0.30
C ALA A 113 -7.60 22.30 -0.42
N THR A 114 -8.66 21.76 0.18
CA THR A 114 -9.98 21.62 -0.45
C THR A 114 -10.50 22.92 -1.07
N PRO A 115 -10.49 24.09 -0.39
CA PRO A 115 -10.96 25.33 -0.99
C PRO A 115 -10.16 25.75 -2.24
N LEU A 116 -8.86 25.41 -2.28
CA LEU A 116 -7.97 25.72 -3.41
C LEU A 116 -8.19 24.76 -4.59
N LEU A 117 -8.67 23.55 -4.31
CA LEU A 117 -8.97 22.53 -5.32
C LEU A 117 -10.38 22.65 -5.90
N MET A 118 -11.27 23.42 -5.26
CA MET A 118 -12.65 23.63 -5.71
C MET A 118 -12.80 23.95 -7.22
N PRO A 119 -11.95 24.80 -7.84
CA PRO A 119 -12.10 25.12 -9.25
C PRO A 119 -11.92 23.94 -10.21
N ILE A 120 -11.24 22.87 -9.78
CA ILE A 120 -10.94 21.68 -10.61
C ILE A 120 -11.52 20.39 -10.01
N LEU A 121 -12.38 20.50 -8.99
CA LEU A 121 -12.80 19.34 -8.21
C LEU A 121 -13.59 18.32 -9.03
N ASP A 122 -14.28 18.74 -10.09
CA ASP A 122 -15.00 17.85 -11.00
C ASP A 122 -14.06 16.96 -11.83
N GLU A 123 -12.80 17.37 -12.02
CA GLU A 123 -11.79 16.61 -12.80
C GLU A 123 -11.00 15.64 -11.93
N ILE A 124 -10.71 16.03 -10.68
CA ILE A 124 -9.84 15.27 -9.77
C ILE A 124 -10.59 14.56 -8.64
N GLY A 125 -11.86 14.90 -8.46
CA GLY A 125 -12.70 14.42 -7.38
C GLY A 125 -13.34 13.07 -7.70
N SER A 126 -13.71 12.36 -6.63
CA SER A 126 -14.59 11.20 -6.72
C SER A 126 -15.63 11.29 -5.60
N PRO A 127 -16.88 10.85 -5.83
CA PRO A 127 -17.86 10.77 -4.77
C PRO A 127 -17.36 9.90 -3.62
N SER A 128 -17.39 10.41 -2.39
CA SER A 128 -17.11 9.61 -1.19
C SER A 128 -18.39 9.29 -0.43
N PRO A 129 -18.53 8.08 0.15
CA PRO A 129 -19.69 7.72 0.95
C PRO A 129 -19.97 8.71 2.08
N GLU A 130 -18.93 9.23 2.72
CA GLU A 130 -19.02 10.19 3.83
C GLU A 130 -19.57 11.54 3.34
N ALA A 131 -19.09 12.05 2.20
CA ALA A 131 -19.56 13.30 1.64
C ALA A 131 -21.02 13.19 1.16
N VAL A 132 -21.38 12.08 0.51
CA VAL A 132 -22.76 11.80 0.09
C VAL A 132 -23.70 11.74 1.31
N LYS A 133 -23.33 10.98 2.35
CA LYS A 133 -24.11 10.91 3.60
C LYS A 133 -24.30 12.28 4.24
N ALA A 134 -23.25 13.10 4.31
CA ALA A 134 -23.33 14.44 4.87
C ALA A 134 -24.21 15.39 4.03
N ALA A 135 -24.14 15.30 2.70
CA ALA A 135 -24.96 16.09 1.79
C ALA A 135 -26.45 15.73 1.89
N ILE A 136 -26.77 14.44 2.04
CA ILE A 136 -28.14 13.96 2.28
C ILE A 136 -28.63 14.38 3.67
N ALA A 137 -27.83 14.18 4.71
CA ALA A 137 -28.19 14.55 6.08
C ALA A 137 -28.42 16.06 6.26
N SER A 138 -27.72 16.89 5.48
CA SER A 138 -27.90 18.34 5.48
C SER A 138 -29.00 18.84 4.53
N GLY A 139 -29.70 17.94 3.82
CA GLY A 139 -30.77 18.28 2.88
C GLY A 139 -30.31 18.95 1.59
N LYS A 140 -29.00 19.00 1.31
CA LYS A 140 -28.45 19.58 0.08
C LYS A 140 -28.67 18.68 -1.13
N LEU A 141 -28.72 17.37 -0.89
CA LEU A 141 -29.01 16.34 -1.89
C LEU A 141 -30.08 15.40 -1.35
N ARG A 142 -30.85 14.79 -2.25
CA ARG A 142 -31.86 13.79 -1.92
C ARG A 142 -31.36 12.40 -2.27
N LYS A 143 -31.79 11.40 -1.51
CA LYS A 143 -31.33 10.00 -1.67
C LYS A 143 -31.67 9.47 -3.07
N GLU A 144 -32.84 9.83 -3.59
CA GLU A 144 -33.38 9.36 -4.88
C GLU A 144 -32.52 9.83 -6.06
N GLN A 145 -31.69 10.87 -5.89
CA GLN A 145 -30.78 11.35 -6.93
C GLN A 145 -29.61 10.38 -7.21
N PHE A 146 -29.41 9.39 -6.36
CA PHE A 146 -28.36 8.39 -6.50
C PHE A 146 -28.89 7.03 -6.98
N ASP A 147 -30.21 6.90 -7.17
CA ASP A 147 -30.83 5.62 -7.56
C ASP A 147 -30.33 5.19 -8.95
N GLY A 148 -29.81 3.96 -9.04
CA GLY A 148 -29.21 3.42 -10.26
C GLY A 148 -27.82 3.94 -10.60
N ALA A 149 -27.24 4.82 -9.77
CA ALA A 149 -25.92 5.43 -10.00
C ALA A 149 -24.78 4.82 -9.16
N PHE A 150 -25.01 3.66 -8.53
CA PHE A 150 -23.99 2.95 -7.76
C PHE A 150 -24.16 1.43 -7.83
N GLU A 151 -23.04 0.71 -7.71
CA GLU A 151 -23.03 -0.73 -7.47
C GLU A 151 -22.51 -1.01 -6.06
N ARG A 152 -23.22 -1.87 -5.31
CA ARG A 152 -22.74 -2.33 -4.01
C ARG A 152 -21.93 -3.60 -4.19
N ARG A 153 -20.62 -3.53 -3.94
CA ARG A 153 -19.74 -4.70 -3.84
C ARG A 153 -19.27 -4.87 -2.40
N GLN A 154 -19.30 -6.10 -1.90
CA GLN A 154 -18.68 -6.45 -0.62
C GLN A 154 -17.38 -7.19 -0.92
N THR A 155 -16.26 -6.64 -0.43
CA THR A 155 -14.96 -7.28 -0.50
C THR A 155 -14.58 -7.73 0.89
N GLN A 156 -14.26 -9.01 1.04
CA GLN A 156 -13.73 -9.54 2.29
C GLN A 156 -12.21 -9.58 2.20
N THR A 157 -11.53 -8.89 3.12
CA THR A 157 -10.09 -8.99 3.31
C THR A 157 -9.85 -9.69 4.65
N PHE A 158 -9.01 -10.73 4.65
CA PHE A 158 -8.55 -11.38 5.86
C PHE A 158 -7.05 -11.18 6.00
N SER A 159 -6.59 -10.98 7.23
CA SER A 159 -5.17 -10.94 7.57
C SER A 159 -4.89 -11.98 8.64
N ILE A 160 -3.83 -12.77 8.44
CA ILE A 160 -3.36 -13.74 9.41
C ILE A 160 -2.02 -13.22 9.92
N SER A 161 -2.03 -12.76 11.15
CA SER A 161 -0.86 -12.25 11.86
C SER A 161 -0.70 -12.98 13.18
N ARG A 162 0.53 -13.05 13.69
CA ARG A 162 0.75 -13.54 15.05
C ARG A 162 0.40 -12.45 16.04
N GLU A 163 -0.28 -12.83 17.11
CA GLU A 163 -0.48 -11.95 18.26
C GLU A 163 0.89 -11.54 18.83
N ARG A 164 1.15 -10.24 18.95
CA ARG A 164 2.36 -9.74 19.61
C ARG A 164 2.20 -10.00 21.11
N GLY A 165 3.07 -10.81 21.68
CA GLY A 165 3.11 -11.00 23.14
C GLY A 165 3.35 -9.67 23.87
N PRO A 166 2.88 -9.53 25.12
CA PRO A 166 3.12 -8.33 25.91
C PRO A 166 4.62 -8.22 26.23
N GLY A 167 5.35 -7.31 25.58
CA GLY A 167 6.65 -6.88 26.09
C GLY A 167 7.85 -6.70 25.17
N VAL A 168 7.71 -6.54 23.84
CA VAL A 168 8.86 -6.09 23.02
C VAL A 168 8.44 -4.93 22.12
N ARG A 169 8.80 -3.71 22.56
CA ARG A 169 9.00 -2.57 21.66
C ARG A 169 10.38 -2.75 21.05
N GLU A 170 10.43 -3.27 19.83
CA GLU A 170 11.57 -3.04 18.94
C GLU A 170 11.06 -2.15 17.82
N ASP A 171 11.64 -0.95 17.76
CA ASP A 171 11.48 0.00 16.68
C ASP A 171 11.89 -0.68 15.37
N GLY A 172 11.00 -0.72 14.37
CA GLY A 172 11.39 -1.18 13.05
C GLY A 172 10.23 -1.57 12.13
N GLY A 173 9.88 -0.65 11.23
CA GLY A 173 9.44 -0.99 9.87
C GLY A 173 8.01 -1.48 9.71
N ALA A 174 7.12 -0.57 9.31
CA ALA A 174 5.94 -0.94 8.55
C ALA A 174 6.38 -1.63 7.25
N TYR A 175 5.94 -2.86 7.03
CA TYR A 175 5.87 -3.40 5.68
C TYR A 175 4.49 -3.10 5.15
N ASP A 176 4.44 -2.07 4.32
CA ASP A 176 3.38 -1.81 3.37
C ASP A 176 3.39 -2.96 2.35
N VAL A 177 2.34 -3.78 2.34
CA VAL A 177 2.08 -4.73 1.24
C VAL A 177 1.01 -4.08 0.36
N GLY A 178 1.42 -2.98 -0.28
CA GLY A 178 0.75 -2.43 -1.44
C GLY A 178 1.30 -3.10 -2.69
N ASP A 179 0.88 -4.33 -2.98
CA ASP A 179 0.99 -4.85 -4.35
C ASP A 179 -0.18 -4.27 -5.16
N GLY A 180 -0.06 -2.98 -5.46
CA GLY A 180 -0.70 -2.37 -6.60
C GLY A 180 0.28 -2.41 -7.77
N GLU A 181 0.22 -3.46 -8.59
CA GLU A 181 0.65 -3.36 -9.98
C GLU A 181 -0.61 -3.15 -10.83
N SER A 182 -0.86 -1.89 -11.16
CA SER A 182 -1.46 -1.51 -12.43
C SER A 182 -0.32 -1.26 -13.41
N GLU A 183 -0.28 -2.02 -14.51
CA GLU A 183 -0.20 -1.46 -15.87
C GLU A 183 -0.34 -2.56 -16.93
N ALA A 184 -1.52 -2.59 -17.55
CA ALA A 184 -1.68 -2.40 -19.00
C ALA A 184 -3.09 -1.83 -19.24
#